data_AF-F7KLC1-F1
#
_entry.id   AF-F7KLC1-F1
#
_cell.length_a   1.000
_cell.length_b   1.000
_cell.length_c   1.000
_cell.angle_alpha   90.00
_cell.angle_beta   90.00
_cell.angle_gamma   90.00
#
_symmetry.space_group_name_H-M   'P 1'
#
loop_
_entity.id
_entity.type
_entity.pdbx_description
1 polymer ?
#
loop_
_entity_poly.entity_id
_entity_poly.type
_entity_poly.pdbx_seq_one_letter_code
_entity_poly.pdbx_strand_id
1 'polypeptide(L)'
;MSYDSLESRDEAFYGASLEELKRGYKETGTEVQCLICGEIYEKGEVFPKDGKYYDAAKRIQLHLKEEHGSMLHFLLHSGLTGISEIQQSVIEAMGEGLSDKEIAERQKISASTVRNHRFKLREKERQARAFLAMMELLKEMGDKMEKKTEDKLCEPHRTAAMVDDRYIITEEERKQIIQTFFDENGHLKEVPAREKRKLVVLRKIADNFKPGNRYTEIEINRILKRIHNDFPYIRRLMIEYGFLERTKDGSEYWLKE
;
A
#
# COMPACT_ATOMS: atom_id res chain seq x y z
N MET A 1 -10.78 -2.11 20.17
CA MET A 1 -11.04 -0.89 19.36
C MET A 1 -9.75 -0.54 18.63
N SER A 2 -9.83 -0.48 17.29
CA SER A 2 -8.82 -0.08 16.29
C SER A 2 -7.45 -0.74 16.30
N TYR A 3 -7.40 -2.08 16.24
CA TYR A 3 -6.22 -2.79 15.72
C TYR A 3 -6.23 -2.91 14.18
N ASP A 4 -7.33 -2.52 13.52
CA ASP A 4 -7.63 -3.00 12.18
C ASP A 4 -7.28 -2.07 11.01
N SER A 5 -7.06 -0.76 11.18
CA SER A 5 -7.19 0.12 9.99
C SER A 5 -6.12 -0.03 8.89
N LEU A 6 -4.85 -0.27 9.25
CA LEU A 6 -3.80 -0.51 8.25
C LEU A 6 -3.65 -1.98 7.89
N GLU A 7 -3.74 -2.88 8.87
CA GLU A 7 -3.67 -4.32 8.62
C GLU A 7 -4.87 -4.80 7.79
N SER A 8 -6.10 -4.40 8.14
CA SER A 8 -7.30 -4.72 7.35
C SER A 8 -7.23 -4.14 5.93
N ARG A 9 -6.64 -2.96 5.77
CA ARG A 9 -6.48 -2.32 4.47
C ARG A 9 -5.45 -3.05 3.60
N ASP A 10 -4.31 -3.41 4.16
CA ASP A 10 -3.28 -4.18 3.45
C ASP A 10 -3.81 -5.60 3.13
N GLU A 11 -4.50 -6.25 4.07
CA GLU A 11 -5.18 -7.53 3.85
C GLU A 11 -6.26 -7.44 2.75
N ALA A 12 -7.05 -6.37 2.74
CA ALA A 12 -8.05 -6.14 1.72
C ALA A 12 -7.41 -5.99 0.33
N PHE A 13 -6.27 -5.30 0.24
CA PHE A 13 -5.52 -5.11 -1.00
C PHE A 13 -4.91 -6.41 -1.51
N TYR A 14 -4.14 -7.13 -0.68
CA TYR A 14 -3.44 -8.35 -1.09
C TYR A 14 -4.38 -9.54 -1.28
N GLY A 15 -5.52 -9.55 -0.58
CA GLY A 15 -6.60 -10.51 -0.77
C GLY A 15 -7.58 -10.17 -1.89
N ALA A 16 -7.38 -9.06 -2.61
CA ALA A 16 -8.27 -8.65 -3.70
C ALA A 16 -8.03 -9.49 -4.98
N SER A 17 -9.12 -9.82 -5.66
CA SER A 17 -9.06 -10.41 -7.01
C SER A 17 -8.50 -9.42 -8.03
N LEU A 18 -8.09 -9.91 -9.20
CA LEU A 18 -7.58 -9.05 -10.29
C LEU A 18 -8.62 -7.99 -10.72
N GLU A 19 -9.91 -8.34 -10.74
CA GLU A 19 -10.97 -7.38 -11.09
C GLU A 19 -11.17 -6.33 -9.99
N GLU A 20 -11.05 -6.72 -8.72
CA GLU A 20 -11.09 -5.79 -7.59
C GLU A 20 -9.90 -4.82 -7.59
N LEU A 21 -8.70 -5.33 -7.87
CA LEU A 21 -7.51 -4.51 -8.06
C LEU A 21 -7.67 -3.54 -9.24
N LYS A 22 -8.30 -3.94 -10.35
CA LYS A 22 -8.52 -3.04 -11.49
C LYS A 22 -9.52 -1.92 -11.17
N ARG A 23 -10.59 -2.22 -10.44
CA ARG A 23 -11.61 -1.22 -10.07
C ARG A 23 -11.19 -0.36 -8.87
N GLY A 24 -10.22 -0.80 -8.07
CA GLY A 24 -9.66 -0.07 -6.94
C GLY A 24 -10.45 -0.16 -5.63
N TYR A 25 -11.48 -1.01 -5.57
CA TYR A 25 -12.29 -1.21 -4.37
C TYR A 25 -12.75 -2.66 -4.22
N LYS A 26 -12.97 -3.07 -2.98
CA LYS A 26 -13.60 -4.34 -2.59
C LYS A 26 -15.05 -4.07 -2.21
N GLU A 27 -15.92 -5.01 -2.54
CA GLU A 27 -17.35 -4.87 -2.29
C GLU A 27 -17.86 -6.11 -1.60
N THR A 28 -18.50 -5.93 -0.44
CA THR A 28 -19.17 -6.99 0.31
C THR A 28 -20.69 -6.81 0.21
N GLY A 29 -21.45 -7.67 0.89
CA GLY A 29 -22.90 -7.55 0.94
C GLY A 29 -23.37 -6.24 1.59
N THR A 30 -22.58 -5.68 2.51
CA THR A 30 -22.97 -4.56 3.38
C THR A 30 -22.19 -3.28 3.12
N GLU A 31 -21.01 -3.35 2.51
CA GLU A 31 -20.12 -2.19 2.40
C GLU A 31 -19.26 -2.23 1.13
N VAL A 32 -18.67 -1.08 0.81
CA VAL A 32 -17.71 -0.90 -0.27
C VAL A 32 -16.48 -0.22 0.28
N GLN A 33 -15.32 -0.85 0.15
CA GLN A 33 -14.05 -0.42 0.74
C GLN A 33 -13.03 -0.04 -0.34
N CYS A 34 -12.43 1.14 -0.21
CA CYS A 34 -11.30 1.58 -1.03
C CYS A 34 -10.07 0.69 -0.78
N LEU A 35 -9.48 0.11 -1.83
CA LEU A 35 -8.25 -0.67 -1.68
C LEU A 35 -7.00 0.20 -1.46
N ILE A 36 -7.08 1.50 -1.76
CA ILE A 36 -5.98 2.46 -1.63
C ILE A 36 -5.96 3.06 -0.22
N CYS A 37 -6.92 3.89 0.17
CA CYS A 37 -6.90 4.49 1.51
C CYS A 37 -7.61 3.64 2.59
N GLY A 38 -8.43 2.66 2.23
CA GLY A 38 -9.22 1.89 3.20
C GLY A 38 -10.54 2.55 3.61
N GLU A 39 -10.93 3.69 3.01
CA GLU A 39 -12.23 4.34 3.25
C GLU A 39 -13.40 3.39 2.95
N ILE A 40 -14.39 3.36 3.82
CA ILE A 40 -15.54 2.45 3.75
C ILE A 40 -16.82 3.24 3.55
N TYR A 41 -17.68 2.77 2.64
CA TYR A 41 -19.02 3.30 2.41
C TYR A 41 -20.05 2.18 2.63
N GLU A 42 -20.93 2.33 3.62
CA GLU A 42 -21.98 1.36 3.92
C GLU A 42 -23.11 1.40 2.89
N LYS A 43 -23.56 0.22 2.45
CA LYS A 43 -24.69 0.09 1.53
C LYS A 43 -25.99 0.32 2.29
N GLY A 44 -26.89 1.08 1.67
CA GLY A 44 -28.15 1.52 2.31
C GLY A 44 -28.07 2.91 2.89
N GLU A 45 -26.86 3.44 3.09
CA GLU A 45 -26.64 4.85 3.34
C GLU A 45 -26.64 5.66 2.03
N VAL A 46 -26.93 6.96 2.18
CA VAL A 46 -26.94 7.91 1.08
C VAL A 46 -25.95 9.02 1.39
N PHE A 47 -24.98 9.19 0.49
CA PHE A 47 -23.86 10.11 0.69
C PHE A 47 -24.10 11.42 -0.07
N PRO A 48 -24.30 12.56 0.62
CA PRO A 48 -24.44 13.85 -0.03
C PRO A 48 -23.08 14.39 -0.49
N LYS A 49 -22.99 14.86 -1.73
CA LYS A 49 -21.81 15.54 -2.29
C LYS A 49 -22.23 16.48 -3.43
N ASP A 50 -21.76 17.73 -3.39
CA ASP A 50 -22.04 18.78 -4.39
C ASP A 50 -23.53 18.95 -4.72
N GLY A 51 -24.38 18.91 -3.68
CA GLY A 51 -25.84 19.03 -3.82
C GLY A 51 -26.53 17.82 -4.47
N LYS A 52 -25.80 16.71 -4.67
CA LYS A 52 -26.34 15.44 -5.16
C LYS A 52 -26.19 14.36 -4.09
N TYR A 53 -26.96 13.29 -4.24
CA TYR A 53 -26.98 12.14 -3.36
C TYR A 53 -26.52 10.91 -4.13
N TYR A 54 -25.60 10.15 -3.56
CA TYR A 54 -24.99 8.98 -4.18
C TYR A 54 -25.12 7.77 -3.27
N ASP A 55 -25.30 6.59 -3.86
CA ASP A 55 -25.14 5.32 -3.12
C ASP A 55 -23.66 5.02 -2.87
N ALA A 56 -23.39 4.00 -2.04
CA ALA A 56 -22.02 3.59 -1.72
C ALA A 56 -21.17 3.27 -2.97
N ALA A 57 -21.77 2.58 -3.95
CA ALA A 57 -21.10 2.17 -5.18
C ALA A 57 -20.66 3.38 -6.03
N LYS A 58 -21.50 4.41 -6.13
CA LYS A 58 -21.15 5.63 -6.85
C LYS A 58 -20.22 6.52 -6.04
N ARG A 59 -20.40 6.56 -4.71
CA ARG A 59 -19.57 7.34 -3.80
C ARG A 59 -18.12 6.88 -3.82
N ILE A 60 -17.86 5.57 -3.84
CA ILE A 60 -16.48 5.04 -3.92
C ILE A 60 -15.80 5.37 -5.26
N GLN A 61 -16.56 5.35 -6.37
CA GLN A 61 -16.00 5.72 -7.69
C GLN A 61 -15.57 7.19 -7.73
N LEU A 62 -16.38 8.07 -7.12
CA LEU A 62 -16.04 9.49 -6.99
C LEU A 62 -14.82 9.68 -6.09
N HIS A 63 -14.79 8.99 -4.95
CA HIS A 63 -13.64 8.99 -4.04
C HIS A 63 -12.35 8.57 -4.74
N LEU A 64 -12.35 7.44 -5.45
CA LEU A 64 -11.18 6.97 -6.19
C LEU A 64 -10.68 8.00 -7.20
N LYS A 65 -11.59 8.66 -7.91
CA LYS A 65 -11.24 9.67 -8.91
C LYS A 65 -10.70 10.96 -8.29
N GLU A 66 -11.26 11.39 -7.17
CA GLU A 66 -10.90 12.64 -6.48
C GLU A 66 -9.61 12.49 -5.67
N GLU A 67 -9.49 11.41 -4.90
CA GLU A 67 -8.40 11.22 -3.93
C GLU A 67 -7.20 10.46 -4.53
N HIS A 68 -7.44 9.51 -5.44
CA HIS A 68 -6.40 8.60 -5.92
C HIS A 68 -6.16 8.66 -7.44
N GLY A 69 -6.95 9.44 -8.16
CA GLY A 69 -6.87 9.57 -9.62
C GLY A 69 -7.24 8.27 -10.34
N SER A 70 -6.23 7.56 -10.85
CA SER A 70 -6.42 6.30 -11.58
C SER A 70 -5.72 5.14 -10.89
N MET A 71 -6.35 3.98 -10.91
CA MET A 71 -5.77 2.76 -10.35
C MET A 71 -4.50 2.34 -11.08
N LEU A 72 -4.39 2.65 -12.38
CA LEU A 72 -3.16 2.45 -13.14
C LEU A 72 -2.01 3.28 -12.56
N HIS A 73 -2.23 4.58 -12.35
CA HIS A 73 -1.24 5.48 -11.77
C HIS A 73 -0.83 5.01 -10.36
N PHE A 74 -1.80 4.65 -9.52
CA PHE A 74 -1.53 4.08 -8.20
C PHE A 74 -0.62 2.84 -8.28
N LEU A 75 -0.97 1.85 -9.09
CA LEU A 75 -0.19 0.60 -9.20
C LEU A 75 1.22 0.86 -9.73
N LEU A 76 1.39 1.80 -10.66
CA LEU A 76 2.70 2.16 -11.20
C LEU A 76 3.61 2.74 -10.13
N HIS A 77 3.09 3.60 -9.24
CA HIS A 77 3.88 4.27 -8.21
C HIS A 77 3.91 3.56 -6.85
N SER A 78 3.11 2.51 -6.68
CA SER A 78 3.05 1.72 -5.43
C SER A 78 4.38 1.06 -5.05
N GLY A 79 5.31 0.87 -6.01
CA GLY A 79 6.54 0.11 -5.80
C GLY A 79 6.35 -1.42 -5.85
N LEU A 80 5.11 -1.89 -5.96
CA LEU A 80 4.76 -3.32 -5.95
C LEU A 80 5.08 -4.06 -7.27
N THR A 81 5.21 -3.31 -8.36
CA THR A 81 5.25 -3.86 -9.73
C THR A 81 6.65 -4.31 -10.17
N GLY A 82 7.69 -3.88 -9.44
CA GLY A 82 9.10 -4.19 -9.76
C GLY A 82 9.52 -3.78 -11.17
N ILE A 83 8.92 -2.72 -11.73
CA ILE A 83 9.28 -2.11 -13.01
C ILE A 83 10.15 -0.87 -12.76
N SER A 84 11.03 -0.52 -13.71
CA SER A 84 11.86 0.68 -13.58
C SER A 84 11.08 1.97 -13.82
N GLU A 85 11.63 3.11 -13.39
CA GLU A 85 11.03 4.43 -13.64
C GLU A 85 10.74 4.69 -15.12
N ILE A 86 11.67 4.31 -16.00
CA ILE A 86 11.48 4.44 -17.46
C ILE A 86 10.31 3.57 -17.93
N GLN A 87 10.14 2.37 -17.38
CA GLN A 87 9.01 1.50 -17.71
C GLN A 87 7.69 2.07 -17.19
N GLN A 88 7.67 2.67 -16.00
CA GLN A 88 6.49 3.38 -15.48
C GLN A 88 6.06 4.48 -16.45
N SER A 89 6.99 5.38 -16.81
CA SER A 89 6.70 6.50 -17.71
C SER A 89 6.22 6.04 -19.10
N VAL A 90 6.72 4.91 -19.61
CA VAL A 90 6.23 4.31 -20.86
C VAL A 90 4.79 3.79 -20.71
N ILE A 91 4.45 3.13 -19.60
CA ILE A 91 3.09 2.61 -19.36
C ILE A 91 2.10 3.77 -19.16
N GLU A 92 2.47 4.81 -18.42
CA GLU A 92 1.63 6.01 -18.27
C GLU A 92 1.30 6.64 -19.62
N ALA A 93 2.33 6.85 -20.45
CA ALA A 93 2.16 7.42 -21.78
C ALA A 93 1.32 6.53 -22.70
N MET A 94 1.39 5.20 -22.55
CA MET A 94 0.48 4.26 -23.23
C MET A 94 -0.96 4.39 -22.73
N GLY A 95 -1.16 4.59 -21.42
CA GLY A 95 -2.48 4.81 -20.82
C GLY A 95 -3.13 6.12 -21.28
N GLU A 96 -2.33 7.14 -21.57
CA GLU A 96 -2.77 8.39 -22.22
C GLU A 96 -3.10 8.23 -23.72
N GLY A 97 -2.78 7.08 -24.32
CA GLY A 97 -3.03 6.81 -25.75
C GLY A 97 -1.97 7.34 -26.70
N LEU A 98 -0.77 7.68 -26.21
CA LEU A 98 0.32 8.19 -27.05
C LEU A 98 0.94 7.10 -27.95
N SER A 99 1.37 7.51 -29.14
CA SER A 99 2.10 6.68 -30.10
C SER A 99 3.55 6.46 -29.68
N ASP A 100 4.19 5.41 -30.22
CA ASP A 100 5.61 5.12 -29.94
C ASP A 100 6.55 6.31 -30.24
N LYS A 101 6.18 7.15 -31.23
CA LYS A 101 6.94 8.34 -31.59
C LYS A 101 6.78 9.44 -30.54
N GLU A 102 5.55 9.70 -30.09
CA GLU A 102 5.27 10.69 -29.04
C GLU A 102 5.89 10.28 -27.69
N ILE A 103 5.83 8.99 -27.35
CA ILE A 103 6.48 8.45 -26.15
C ILE A 103 8.01 8.64 -26.24
N ALA A 104 8.60 8.33 -27.39
CA ALA A 104 10.03 8.49 -27.63
C ALA A 104 10.48 9.95 -27.46
N GLU A 105 9.74 10.90 -28.05
CA GLU A 105 10.00 12.34 -27.92
C GLU A 105 9.85 12.82 -26.47
N ARG A 106 8.77 12.44 -25.79
CA ARG A 106 8.51 12.84 -24.40
C ARG A 106 9.56 12.32 -23.44
N GLN A 107 9.95 11.05 -23.58
CA GLN A 107 10.90 10.38 -22.68
C GLN A 107 12.36 10.57 -23.11
N LYS A 108 12.62 11.30 -24.21
CA LYS A 108 13.96 11.51 -24.79
C LYS A 108 14.71 10.20 -25.07
N ILE A 109 14.00 9.18 -25.56
CA ILE A 109 14.55 7.89 -25.96
C ILE A 109 14.21 7.59 -27.42
N SER A 110 14.81 6.55 -28.00
CA SER A 110 14.48 6.17 -29.38
C SER A 110 13.15 5.41 -29.46
N ALA A 111 12.42 5.52 -30.57
CA ALA A 111 11.21 4.72 -30.82
C ALA A 111 11.50 3.19 -30.86
N SER A 112 12.75 2.79 -31.15
CA SER A 112 13.21 1.40 -31.00
C SER A 112 13.24 0.99 -29.53
N THR A 113 13.75 1.86 -28.66
CA THR A 113 13.79 1.66 -27.21
C THR A 113 12.39 1.54 -26.62
N VAL A 114 11.43 2.38 -27.04
CA VAL A 114 10.02 2.28 -26.63
C VAL A 114 9.44 0.91 -27.00
N ARG A 115 9.61 0.46 -28.25
CA ARG A 115 9.14 -0.86 -28.70
C ARG A 115 9.75 -2.00 -27.89
N ASN A 116 11.04 -1.92 -27.55
CA ASN A 116 11.72 -2.90 -26.71
C ASN A 116 11.13 -2.93 -25.29
N HIS A 117 10.88 -1.76 -24.67
CA HIS A 117 10.21 -1.70 -23.37
C HIS A 117 8.82 -2.35 -23.44
N ARG A 118 8.00 -2.02 -24.45
CA ARG A 118 6.66 -2.61 -24.65
C ARG A 118 6.73 -4.13 -24.79
N PHE A 119 7.69 -4.64 -25.57
CA PHE A 119 7.90 -6.08 -25.73
C PHE A 119 8.24 -6.76 -24.39
N LYS A 120 9.21 -6.22 -23.65
CA LYS A 120 9.61 -6.75 -22.34
C LYS A 120 8.48 -6.70 -21.31
N LEU A 121 7.64 -5.66 -21.35
CA LEU A 121 6.48 -5.53 -20.47
C LEU A 121 5.42 -6.61 -20.76
N ARG A 122 5.12 -6.88 -22.04
CA ARG A 122 4.22 -8.00 -22.40
C ARG A 122 4.78 -9.36 -22.02
N GLU A 123 6.10 -9.54 -22.14
CA GLU A 123 6.73 -10.78 -21.72
C GLU A 123 6.65 -10.96 -20.19
N LYS A 124 6.87 -9.88 -19.43
CA LYS A 124 6.69 -9.87 -17.98
C LYS A 124 5.24 -10.16 -17.58
N GLU A 125 4.25 -9.63 -18.29
CA GLU A 125 2.83 -9.95 -18.08
C GLU A 125 2.55 -11.45 -18.25
N ARG A 126 3.09 -12.08 -19.31
CA ARG A 126 2.96 -13.53 -19.54
C ARG A 126 3.61 -14.35 -18.44
N GLN A 127 4.83 -13.97 -18.03
CA GLN A 127 5.56 -14.62 -16.95
C GLN A 127 4.81 -14.50 -15.61
N ALA A 128 4.30 -13.31 -15.29
CA ALA A 128 3.50 -13.08 -14.09
C ALA A 128 2.24 -13.96 -14.08
N ARG A 129 1.56 -14.09 -15.22
CA ARG A 129 0.38 -14.96 -15.34
C ARG A 129 0.72 -16.44 -15.09
N ALA A 130 1.80 -16.94 -15.68
CA ALA A 130 2.25 -18.31 -15.44
C ALA A 130 2.67 -18.53 -13.99
N PHE A 131 3.35 -17.55 -13.40
CA PHE A 131 3.78 -17.58 -12.01
C PHE A 131 2.59 -17.59 -11.04
N LEU A 132 1.58 -16.73 -11.25
CA LEU A 132 0.35 -16.73 -10.45
C LEU A 132 -0.35 -18.09 -10.49
N ALA A 133 -0.49 -18.68 -11.67
CA ALA A 133 -1.09 -20.02 -11.81
C ALA A 133 -0.29 -21.09 -11.04
N MET A 134 1.05 -21.03 -11.08
CA MET A 134 1.90 -21.93 -10.30
C MET A 134 1.68 -21.76 -8.79
N MET A 135 1.58 -20.51 -8.31
CA MET A 135 1.36 -20.22 -6.89
C MET A 135 -0.02 -20.67 -6.40
N GLU A 136 -1.07 -20.50 -7.22
CA GLU A 136 -2.42 -20.98 -6.90
C GLU A 136 -2.46 -22.50 -6.81
N LEU A 137 -1.86 -23.21 -7.77
CA LEU A 137 -1.76 -24.68 -7.74
C LEU A 137 -1.03 -25.17 -6.48
N LEU A 138 0.05 -24.51 -6.06
CA LEU A 138 0.77 -24.86 -4.84
C LEU A 138 -0.09 -24.67 -3.58
N LYS A 139 -0.89 -23.59 -3.51
CA LYS A 139 -1.84 -23.38 -2.40
C LYS A 139 -2.88 -24.50 -2.35
N GLU A 140 -3.48 -24.85 -3.49
CA GLU A 140 -4.46 -25.94 -3.59
C GLU A 140 -3.88 -27.32 -3.23
N MET A 141 -2.58 -27.54 -3.50
CA MET A 141 -1.86 -28.74 -3.07
C MET A 141 -1.55 -28.73 -1.57
N GLY A 142 -1.18 -27.57 -1.02
CA GLY A 142 -0.91 -27.38 0.40
C GLY A 142 -2.15 -27.57 1.28
N ASP A 143 -3.31 -27.10 0.84
CA ASP A 143 -4.59 -27.30 1.55
C ASP A 143 -5.02 -28.78 1.62
N LYS A 144 -4.46 -29.64 0.76
CA LYS A 144 -4.68 -31.10 0.78
C LYS A 144 -3.72 -31.85 1.71
N MET A 145 -2.68 -31.20 2.23
CA MET A 145 -1.77 -31.73 3.26
C MET A 145 -2.06 -31.04 4.59
N GLU A 146 -2.79 -31.69 5.49
CA GLU A 146 -3.03 -31.14 6.84
C GLU A 146 -1.72 -30.79 7.56
N LYS A 147 -1.63 -29.52 7.97
CA LYS A 147 -0.88 -28.95 9.11
C LYS A 147 0.52 -29.51 9.39
N LYS A 148 1.55 -28.79 8.93
CA LYS A 148 2.85 -28.81 9.65
C LYS A 148 3.68 -27.53 9.66
N THR A 149 3.19 -26.41 9.15
CA THR A 149 3.91 -25.14 9.22
C THR A 149 2.95 -24.04 9.63
N GLU A 150 2.97 -23.71 10.93
CA GLU A 150 2.28 -22.56 11.53
C GLU A 150 2.99 -21.23 11.24
N ASP A 151 4.03 -21.22 10.39
CA ASP A 151 4.75 -20.01 10.02
C ASP A 151 4.06 -19.30 8.85
N LYS A 152 2.90 -18.66 9.11
CA LYS A 152 2.37 -17.63 8.21
C LYS A 152 3.35 -16.46 8.20
N LEU A 153 4.02 -16.25 7.07
CA LEU A 153 4.82 -15.06 6.82
C LEU A 153 3.92 -13.83 6.75
N CYS A 154 4.31 -12.76 7.43
CA CYS A 154 3.68 -11.45 7.33
C CYS A 154 3.90 -10.90 5.93
N GLU A 155 2.84 -10.39 5.32
CA GLU A 155 2.96 -9.69 4.04
C GLU A 155 3.58 -8.30 4.25
N PRO A 156 4.47 -7.84 3.36
CA PRO A 156 5.03 -6.48 3.42
C PRO A 156 3.90 -5.44 3.33
N HIS A 157 4.15 -4.21 3.82
CA HIS A 157 3.20 -3.13 3.57
C HIS A 157 3.30 -2.67 2.12
N ARG A 158 2.19 -2.22 1.54
CA ARG A 158 2.12 -1.91 0.10
C ARG A 158 3.08 -0.81 -0.36
N THR A 159 3.43 0.13 0.53
CA THR A 159 4.31 1.27 0.24
C THR A 159 5.79 0.98 0.49
N ALA A 160 6.15 -0.30 0.73
CA ALA A 160 7.53 -0.69 0.99
C ALA A 160 8.38 -0.41 -0.25
N ALA A 161 9.31 0.55 -0.13
CA ALA A 161 10.17 0.95 -1.25
C ALA A 161 11.07 -0.19 -1.76
N MET A 162 11.41 -1.16 -0.89
CA MET A 162 12.10 -2.41 -1.24
C MET A 162 11.62 -3.52 -0.29
N VAL A 163 11.14 -4.64 -0.85
CA VAL A 163 10.84 -5.87 -0.11
C VAL A 163 12.11 -6.73 -0.13
N ASP A 164 12.84 -6.76 0.99
CA ASP A 164 14.02 -7.62 1.18
C ASP A 164 13.86 -8.53 2.41
N ASP A 165 14.91 -9.26 2.78
CA ASP A 165 14.94 -10.22 3.89
C ASP A 165 14.42 -9.66 5.23
N ARG A 166 14.37 -8.33 5.40
CA ARG A 166 13.84 -7.66 6.58
C ARG A 166 12.33 -7.86 6.77
N TYR A 167 11.59 -8.25 5.72
CA TYR A 167 10.15 -8.52 5.76
C TYR A 167 9.80 -9.99 5.99
N ILE A 168 10.79 -10.90 6.02
CA ILE A 168 10.58 -12.32 6.34
C ILE A 168 10.35 -12.45 7.84
N ILE A 169 9.17 -12.07 8.30
CA ILE A 169 8.73 -12.11 9.70
C ILE A 169 7.52 -13.03 9.76
N THR A 170 7.46 -13.97 10.70
CA THR A 170 6.24 -14.75 10.91
C THR A 170 5.26 -13.99 11.81
N GLU A 171 3.97 -14.29 11.73
CA GLU A 171 2.97 -13.66 12.60
C GLU A 171 3.29 -13.81 14.10
N GLU A 172 3.87 -14.94 14.49
CA GLU A 172 4.30 -15.17 15.87
C GLU A 172 5.52 -14.33 16.26
N GLU A 173 6.52 -14.20 15.38
CA GLU A 173 7.64 -13.27 15.59
C GLU A 173 7.14 -11.82 15.71
N ARG A 174 6.16 -11.43 14.88
CA ARG A 174 5.55 -10.08 14.92
C ARG A 174 4.92 -9.80 16.28
N LYS A 175 4.07 -10.71 16.77
CA LYS A 175 3.40 -10.58 18.08
C LYS A 175 4.43 -10.48 19.22
N GLN A 176 5.45 -11.34 19.20
CA GLN A 176 6.51 -11.32 20.21
C GLN A 176 7.27 -9.98 20.21
N ILE A 177 7.59 -9.45 19.03
CA ILE A 177 8.26 -8.15 18.90
C ILE A 177 7.36 -7.04 19.47
N ILE A 178 6.07 -7.00 19.11
CA ILE A 178 5.14 -6.00 19.64
C ILE A 178 5.05 -6.07 21.16
N GLN A 179 4.86 -7.27 21.74
CA GLN A 179 4.80 -7.47 23.19
C GLN A 179 6.10 -7.06 23.91
N THR A 180 7.24 -7.23 23.24
CA THR A 180 8.55 -6.86 23.80
C THR A 180 8.71 -5.34 23.88
N PHE A 181 8.40 -4.62 22.80
CA PHE A 181 8.73 -3.20 22.67
C PHE A 181 7.61 -2.24 23.07
N PHE A 182 6.34 -2.67 23.03
CA PHE A 182 5.22 -1.85 23.50
C PHE A 182 4.80 -2.23 24.92
N ASP A 183 4.23 -1.28 25.65
CA ASP A 183 3.49 -1.54 26.89
C ASP A 183 1.98 -1.73 26.61
N GLU A 184 1.23 -2.06 27.66
CA GLU A 184 -0.23 -2.25 27.58
C GLU A 184 -1.00 -0.97 27.18
N ASN A 185 -0.37 0.20 27.33
CA ASN A 185 -0.94 1.50 26.96
C ASN A 185 -0.57 1.93 25.54
N GLY A 186 0.18 1.11 24.78
CA GLY A 186 0.65 1.42 23.44
C GLY A 186 1.85 2.37 23.39
N HIS A 187 2.53 2.59 24.52
CA HIS A 187 3.77 3.34 24.59
C HIS A 187 4.95 2.46 24.16
N LEU A 188 5.83 3.01 23.33
CA LEU A 188 7.06 2.36 22.93
C LEU A 188 8.09 2.50 24.07
N LYS A 189 8.60 1.37 24.57
CA LYS A 189 9.60 1.33 25.63
C LYS A 189 11.00 1.72 25.10
N GLU A 190 11.35 1.19 23.94
CA GLU A 190 12.65 1.43 23.29
C GLU A 190 12.52 1.23 21.78
N VAL A 191 13.31 1.99 20.99
CA VAL A 191 13.42 1.76 19.55
C VAL A 191 14.40 0.61 19.28
N PRO A 192 13.97 -0.47 18.60
CA PRO A 192 14.85 -1.61 18.35
C PRO A 192 16.09 -1.25 17.54
N ALA A 193 17.25 -1.80 17.88
CA ALA A 193 18.47 -1.63 17.08
C ALA A 193 18.43 -2.41 15.74
N ARG A 194 17.77 -3.58 15.71
CA ARG A 194 17.71 -4.44 14.52
C ARG A 194 16.64 -3.97 13.54
N GLU A 195 17.03 -3.84 12.28
CA GLU A 195 16.18 -3.41 11.15
C GLU A 195 14.85 -4.17 11.05
N LYS A 196 14.87 -5.51 11.10
CA LYS A 196 13.67 -6.37 11.07
C LYS A 196 12.67 -6.01 12.18
N ARG A 197 13.15 -5.69 13.38
CA ARG A 197 12.30 -5.30 14.52
C ARG A 197 11.79 -3.86 14.40
N LYS A 198 12.60 -2.94 13.86
CA LYS A 198 12.17 -1.57 13.58
C LYS A 198 10.98 -1.55 12.63
N LEU A 199 10.99 -2.36 11.56
CA LEU A 199 9.86 -2.45 10.64
C LEU A 199 8.55 -2.82 11.35
N VAL A 200 8.56 -3.82 12.22
CA VAL A 200 7.37 -4.21 13.00
C VAL A 200 6.89 -3.07 13.88
N VAL A 201 7.82 -2.41 14.59
CA VAL A 201 7.50 -1.29 15.48
C VAL A 201 6.92 -0.12 14.70
N LEU A 202 7.55 0.29 13.59
CA LEU A 202 7.10 1.41 12.76
C LEU A 202 5.75 1.11 12.12
N ARG A 203 5.50 -0.14 11.69
CA ARG A 203 4.18 -0.56 11.20
C ARG A 203 3.11 -0.40 12.26
N LYS A 204 3.39 -0.80 13.51
CA LYS A 204 2.47 -0.61 14.63
C LYS A 204 2.21 0.86 14.95
N ILE A 205 3.23 1.72 14.82
CA ILE A 205 3.09 3.16 15.01
C ILE A 205 2.21 3.79 13.93
N ALA A 206 2.34 3.32 12.68
CA ALA A 206 1.57 3.81 11.55
C ALA A 206 0.04 3.69 11.77
N ASP A 207 -0.43 2.70 12.53
CA ASP A 207 -1.86 2.50 12.86
C ASP A 207 -2.52 3.73 13.52
N ASN A 208 -1.72 4.64 14.09
CA ASN A 208 -2.19 5.84 14.75
C ASN A 208 -2.52 6.98 13.77
N PHE A 209 -2.23 6.81 12.48
CA PHE A 209 -2.49 7.80 11.45
C PHE A 209 -3.64 7.33 10.55
N LYS A 210 -4.49 8.29 10.17
CA LYS A 210 -5.59 8.05 9.24
C LYS A 210 -5.09 8.19 7.81
N PRO A 211 -5.39 7.23 6.92
CA PRO A 211 -5.14 7.36 5.49
C PRO A 211 -5.84 8.58 4.89
N GLY A 212 -5.30 9.16 3.81
CA GLY A 212 -5.83 10.36 3.16
C GLY A 212 -5.70 11.67 3.97
N ASN A 213 -5.41 11.62 5.27
CA ASN A 213 -5.25 12.81 6.09
C ASN A 213 -3.84 13.41 5.97
N ARG A 214 -3.80 14.73 5.83
CA ARG A 214 -2.59 15.53 6.01
C ARG A 214 -2.51 16.06 7.43
N TYR A 215 -1.35 15.91 8.04
CA TYR A 215 -1.04 16.33 9.39
C TYR A 215 0.00 17.44 9.33
N THR A 216 -0.25 18.51 10.06
CA THR A 216 0.78 19.54 10.33
C THR A 216 1.88 18.96 11.22
N GLU A 217 3.04 19.62 11.25
CA GLU A 217 4.12 19.28 12.19
C GLU A 217 3.63 19.20 13.65
N ILE A 218 2.72 20.09 14.04
CA ILE A 218 2.19 20.13 15.41
C ILE A 218 1.34 18.89 15.70
N GLU A 219 0.50 18.47 14.75
CA GLU A 219 -0.40 17.32 14.90
C GLU A 219 0.36 16.01 14.92
N ILE A 220 1.31 15.81 13.99
CA ILE A 220 2.13 14.59 13.97
C ILE A 220 2.97 14.47 15.25
N ASN A 221 3.57 15.57 15.71
CA ASN A 221 4.34 15.57 16.95
C ASN A 221 3.45 15.24 18.15
N ARG A 222 2.21 15.73 18.17
CA ARG A 222 1.24 15.39 19.23
C ARG A 222 0.89 13.91 19.23
N ILE A 223 0.71 13.28 18.07
CA ILE A 223 0.43 11.84 17.96
C ILE A 223 1.65 11.04 18.43
N LEU A 224 2.83 11.30 17.86
CA LEU A 224 4.05 10.55 18.16
C LEU A 224 4.53 10.73 19.60
N LYS A 225 4.33 11.91 20.21
CA LYS A 225 4.68 12.16 21.62
C LYS A 225 3.90 11.31 22.61
N ARG A 226 2.71 10.81 22.24
CA ARG A 226 1.95 9.84 23.06
C ARG A 226 2.51 8.43 22.97
N ILE A 227 3.40 8.17 22.02
CA ILE A 227 3.95 6.85 21.74
C ILE A 227 5.39 6.76 22.24
N HIS A 228 6.20 7.80 22.03
CA HIS A 228 7.59 7.83 22.45
C HIS A 228 8.07 9.25 22.75
N ASN A 229 8.91 9.41 23.78
CA ASN A 229 9.45 10.72 24.17
C ASN A 229 10.38 11.31 23.10
N ASP A 230 11.15 10.48 22.41
CA ASP A 230 11.94 10.87 21.23
C ASP A 230 11.09 10.75 19.95
N PHE A 231 10.00 11.52 19.91
CA PHE A 231 9.13 11.60 18.75
C PHE A 231 9.81 12.15 17.48
N PRO A 232 10.82 13.06 17.54
CA PRO A 232 11.53 13.48 16.32
C PRO A 232 12.29 12.34 15.65
N TYR A 233 12.91 11.43 16.43
CA TYR A 233 13.59 10.26 15.90
C TYR A 233 12.62 9.30 15.23
N ILE A 234 11.49 8.97 15.89
CA ILE A 234 10.43 8.14 15.30
C ILE A 234 9.91 8.74 13.99
N ARG A 235 9.65 10.05 13.95
CA ARG A 235 9.19 10.73 12.74
C ARG A 235 10.16 10.58 11.59
N ARG A 236 11.47 10.67 11.85
CA ARG A 236 12.51 10.48 10.84
C ARG A 236 12.49 9.05 10.31
N LEU A 237 12.45 8.05 11.20
CA LEU A 237 12.37 6.64 10.80
C LEU A 237 11.11 6.34 9.99
N MET A 238 9.95 6.85 10.39
CA MET A 238 8.70 6.67 9.64
C MET A 238 8.83 7.15 8.18
N ILE A 239 9.59 8.23 7.94
CA ILE A 239 9.85 8.76 6.58
C ILE A 239 10.90 7.92 5.85
N GLU A 240 12.03 7.60 6.52
CA GLU A 240 13.13 6.83 5.94
C GLU A 240 12.68 5.43 5.48
N TYR A 241 11.75 4.81 6.21
CA TYR A 241 11.22 3.49 5.89
C TYR A 241 9.96 3.53 5.03
N GLY A 242 9.50 4.72 4.60
CA GLY A 242 8.41 4.87 3.64
C GLY A 242 6.99 4.69 4.21
N PHE A 243 6.81 4.81 5.54
CA PHE A 243 5.49 4.85 6.15
C PHE A 243 4.84 6.23 6.03
N LEU A 244 5.62 7.30 6.12
CA LEU A 244 5.17 8.68 5.95
C LEU A 244 5.88 9.37 4.78
N GLU A 245 5.16 10.28 4.14
CA GLU A 245 5.73 11.32 3.29
C GLU A 245 5.56 12.69 3.92
N ARG A 246 6.33 13.66 3.41
CA ARG A 246 6.26 15.05 3.84
C ARG A 246 6.48 16.00 2.68
N THR A 247 5.97 17.22 2.81
CA THR A 247 6.35 18.32 1.93
C THR A 247 7.83 18.69 2.11
N LYS A 248 8.44 19.31 1.09
CA LYS A 248 9.86 19.72 1.11
C LYS A 248 10.17 20.74 2.22
N ASP A 249 9.21 21.60 2.50
CA ASP A 249 9.21 22.60 3.57
C ASP A 249 8.82 22.03 4.94
N GLY A 250 8.37 20.76 5.01
CA GLY A 250 8.02 20.08 6.26
C GLY A 250 6.74 20.58 6.91
N SER A 251 5.91 21.31 6.18
CA SER A 251 4.64 21.85 6.63
C SER A 251 3.56 20.78 6.82
N GLU A 252 3.56 19.75 5.97
CA GLU A 252 2.58 18.68 6.00
C GLU A 252 3.25 17.30 5.95
N TYR A 253 2.62 16.34 6.61
CA TYR A 253 2.98 14.93 6.70
C TYR A 253 1.75 14.06 6.44
N TRP A 254 1.88 12.96 5.73
CA TRP A 254 0.77 12.02 5.49
C TRP A 254 1.29 10.59 5.42
N LEU A 255 0.41 9.62 5.68
CA LEU A 255 0.72 8.22 5.38
C LEU A 255 0.95 8.09 3.89
N LYS A 256 2.08 7.48 3.52
CA LYS A 256 2.35 7.19 2.12
C LYS A 256 1.24 6.28 1.60
N GLU A 257 0.66 6.63 0.45
CA GLU A 257 -0.38 5.84 -0.20
C GLU A 257 0.20 4.81 -1.16
#